data_AF-A0A3A6KK96-F1
#
_entry.id   AF-A0A3A6KK96-F1
#
_cell.length_a   1.000
_cell.length_b   1.000
_cell.length_c   1.000
_cell.angle_alpha   90.00
_cell.angle_beta   90.00
_cell.angle_gamma   90.00
#
_symmetry.space_group_name_H-M   'P 1'
#
loop_
_entity.id
_entity.type
_entity.pdbx_description
1 polymer ?
#
loop_
_entity_poly.entity_id
_entity_poly.type
_entity_poly.pdbx_seq_one_letter_code
_entity_poly.pdbx_strand_id
1 'polypeptide(L)'
;MNRWKQKNRNQKIAVKKSSGGGWRQWVRNFMLCGLTGWGLEILLTSVEGFAAGDMKFMGKTSIYMFPIYGMGILLGPIGKWVDSWIGDRGQIAVKDRIFRHGILDMVLIFSAEYLTGTFLKSLGICPWDYTGRMLSVDGVIRLDFAPFWFMTGLLFEYLTGGKEEILSRDPETEKPIYRQI
;
A
#
# COMPACT_ATOMS: atom_id res chain seq x y z
N MET A 1 -36.35 34.53 -5.50
CA MET A 1 -35.83 33.23 -5.04
C MET A 1 -34.75 33.49 -3.98
N ASN A 2 -34.97 33.06 -2.74
CA ASN A 2 -34.30 33.64 -1.57
C ASN A 2 -32.91 33.02 -1.35
N ARG A 3 -31.89 33.86 -1.09
CA ARG A 3 -30.46 33.50 -0.90
C ARG A 3 -30.25 32.32 0.09
N TRP A 4 -31.11 32.22 1.10
CA TRP A 4 -31.14 31.13 2.08
C TRP A 4 -31.54 29.76 1.51
N LYS A 5 -32.55 29.72 0.61
CA LYS A 5 -32.93 28.47 -0.08
C LYS A 5 -31.86 28.02 -1.06
N GLN A 6 -31.12 28.95 -1.68
CA GLN A 6 -29.99 28.66 -2.57
C GLN A 6 -28.81 28.05 -1.80
N LYS A 7 -28.44 28.64 -0.65
CA LYS A 7 -27.34 28.18 0.19
C LYS A 7 -27.60 26.76 0.72
N ASN A 8 -28.80 26.49 1.22
CA ASN A 8 -29.20 25.16 1.69
C ASN A 8 -29.26 24.11 0.57
N ARG A 9 -29.64 24.48 -0.65
CA ARG A 9 -29.64 23.58 -1.80
C ARG A 9 -28.21 23.24 -2.23
N ASN A 10 -27.32 24.23 -2.26
CA ASN A 10 -25.91 24.04 -2.60
C ASN A 10 -25.16 23.23 -1.52
N GLN A 11 -25.45 23.46 -0.24
CA GLN A 11 -24.91 22.64 0.86
C GLN A 11 -25.39 21.18 0.76
N LYS A 12 -26.69 20.95 0.48
CA LYS A 12 -27.21 19.58 0.29
C LYS A 12 -26.61 18.90 -0.96
N ILE A 13 -26.35 19.62 -2.03
CA ILE A 13 -25.68 19.08 -3.24
C ILE A 13 -24.20 18.76 -2.96
N ALA A 14 -23.49 19.62 -2.24
CA ALA A 14 -22.08 19.42 -1.87
C ALA A 14 -21.91 18.22 -0.92
N VAL A 15 -22.78 18.09 0.09
CA VAL A 15 -22.77 16.96 1.04
C VAL A 15 -23.17 15.66 0.34
N LYS A 16 -24.14 15.68 -0.58
CA LYS A 16 -24.59 14.48 -1.32
C LYS A 16 -23.55 14.00 -2.36
N LYS A 17 -22.68 14.89 -2.86
CA LYS A 17 -21.58 14.53 -3.79
C LYS A 17 -20.40 13.84 -3.10
N SER A 18 -20.26 13.99 -1.77
CA SER A 18 -19.13 13.44 -1.00
C SER A 18 -19.37 11.99 -0.53
N SER A 19 -20.61 11.56 -0.34
CA SER A 19 -20.90 10.26 0.29
C SER A 19 -20.86 9.03 -0.65
N GLY A 20 -20.84 9.22 -1.98
CA GLY A 20 -20.79 8.13 -2.97
C GLY A 20 -19.41 7.88 -3.62
N GLY A 21 -18.45 8.80 -3.40
CA GLY A 21 -17.11 8.74 -4.01
C GLY A 21 -16.13 7.88 -3.21
N GLY A 22 -16.27 7.84 -1.88
CA GLY A 22 -15.33 7.15 -0.99
C GLY A 22 -15.22 5.65 -1.26
N TRP A 23 -16.35 4.96 -1.41
CA TRP A 23 -16.36 3.52 -1.71
C TRP A 23 -15.75 3.19 -3.08
N ARG A 24 -16.08 3.96 -4.12
CA ARG A 24 -15.49 3.78 -5.46
C ARG A 24 -13.98 4.03 -5.44
N GLN A 25 -13.54 5.02 -4.68
CA GLN A 25 -12.12 5.30 -4.49
C GLN A 25 -11.40 4.17 -3.75
N TRP A 26 -12.05 3.62 -2.71
CA TRP A 26 -11.54 2.49 -1.95
C TRP A 26 -11.38 1.24 -2.83
N VAL A 27 -12.42 0.87 -3.57
CA VAL A 27 -12.36 -0.26 -4.50
C VAL A 27 -11.29 -0.04 -5.56
N ARG A 28 -11.19 1.18 -6.13
CA ARG A 28 -10.14 1.50 -7.11
C ARG A 28 -8.74 1.32 -6.52
N ASN A 29 -8.50 1.84 -5.32
CA ASN A 29 -7.22 1.73 -4.64
C ASN A 29 -6.90 0.29 -4.26
N PHE A 30 -7.88 -0.49 -3.79
CA PHE A 30 -7.75 -1.92 -3.53
C PHE A 30 -7.35 -2.68 -4.80
N MET A 31 -8.02 -2.42 -5.93
CA MET A 31 -7.69 -3.04 -7.21
C MET A 31 -6.30 -2.62 -7.70
N LEU A 32 -5.91 -1.36 -7.52
CA LEU A 32 -4.57 -0.87 -7.87
C LEU A 32 -3.49 -1.56 -7.02
N CYS A 33 -3.61 -1.55 -5.69
CA CYS A 33 -2.66 -2.23 -4.81
C CYS A 33 -2.61 -3.74 -5.09
N GLY A 34 -3.78 -4.36 -5.28
CA GLY A 34 -3.91 -5.77 -5.65
C GLY A 34 -3.19 -6.10 -6.95
N LEU A 35 -3.51 -5.41 -8.05
CA LEU A 35 -2.89 -5.64 -9.35
C LEU A 35 -1.38 -5.32 -9.36
N THR A 36 -0.97 -4.25 -8.67
CA THR A 36 0.44 -3.87 -8.58
C THR A 36 1.23 -4.90 -7.78
N GLY A 37 0.76 -5.31 -6.61
CA GLY A 37 1.42 -6.35 -5.82
C GLY A 37 1.46 -7.68 -6.55
N TRP A 38 0.37 -8.05 -7.22
CA TRP A 38 0.30 -9.28 -8.01
C TRP A 38 1.28 -9.28 -9.19
N GLY A 39 1.39 -8.16 -9.91
CA GLY A 39 2.39 -7.99 -10.97
C GLY A 39 3.82 -8.00 -10.44
N LEU A 40 4.07 -7.36 -9.30
CA LEU A 40 5.37 -7.35 -8.63
C LEU A 40 5.81 -8.76 -8.22
N GLU A 41 4.91 -9.59 -7.71
CA GLU A 41 5.19 -10.98 -7.37
C GLU A 41 5.52 -11.83 -8.61
N ILE A 42 4.79 -11.64 -9.71
CA ILE A 42 5.10 -12.30 -10.99
C ILE A 42 6.51 -11.91 -11.46
N LEU A 43 6.85 -10.62 -11.40
CA LEU A 43 8.20 -10.15 -11.77
C LEU A 43 9.27 -10.75 -10.86
N LEU A 44 9.03 -10.78 -9.56
CA LEU A 44 9.98 -11.34 -8.58
C LEU A 44 10.22 -12.82 -8.83
N THR A 45 9.16 -13.61 -9.02
CA THR A 45 9.27 -15.04 -9.30
C THR A 45 9.89 -15.34 -10.66
N SER A 46 9.63 -14.51 -11.68
CA SER A 46 10.32 -14.57 -12.97
C SER A 46 11.83 -14.33 -12.83
N VAL A 47 12.24 -13.33 -12.04
CA VAL A 47 13.66 -13.02 -11.79
C VAL A 47 14.33 -14.11 -10.96
N GLU A 48 13.66 -14.66 -9.95
CA GLU A 48 14.19 -15.82 -9.20
C GLU A 48 14.38 -17.04 -10.11
N GLY A 49 13.42 -17.31 -11.01
CA GLY A 49 13.54 -18.39 -12.00
C GLY A 49 14.71 -18.18 -12.96
N PHE A 50 14.90 -16.95 -13.41
CA PHE A 50 16.05 -16.58 -14.24
C PHE A 50 17.39 -16.76 -13.50
N ALA A 51 17.47 -16.31 -12.25
CA ALA A 51 18.65 -16.47 -11.40
C ALA A 51 18.96 -17.96 -11.12
N ALA A 52 17.94 -18.82 -11.10
CA ALA A 52 18.08 -20.27 -11.02
C ALA A 52 18.44 -20.95 -12.35
N GLY A 53 18.62 -20.18 -13.44
CA GLY A 53 19.03 -20.67 -14.75
C GLY A 53 17.88 -21.02 -15.71
N ASP A 54 16.63 -20.74 -15.34
CA ASP A 54 15.49 -20.93 -16.24
C ASP A 54 15.28 -19.68 -17.13
N MET A 55 15.72 -19.77 -18.39
CA MET A 55 15.59 -18.70 -19.38
C MET A 55 14.14 -18.42 -19.83
N LYS A 56 13.16 -19.16 -19.29
CA LYS A 56 11.74 -18.99 -19.67
C LYS A 56 11.04 -17.84 -18.95
N PHE A 57 11.68 -17.20 -17.97
CA PHE A 57 11.12 -16.06 -17.22
C PHE A 57 9.70 -16.30 -16.68
N MET A 58 9.39 -17.55 -16.29
CA MET A 58 8.06 -17.93 -15.85
C MET A 58 7.78 -17.39 -14.44
N GLY A 59 6.93 -16.37 -14.36
CA GLY A 59 6.43 -15.85 -13.09
C GLY A 59 5.24 -16.67 -12.62
N LYS A 60 5.22 -17.04 -11.35
CA LYS A 60 4.12 -17.78 -10.73
C LYS A 60 3.59 -16.96 -9.56
N THR A 61 2.28 -16.81 -9.51
CA THR A 61 1.58 -16.18 -8.40
C THR A 61 0.29 -16.92 -8.13
N SER A 62 -0.24 -16.76 -6.92
CA SER A 62 -1.51 -17.32 -6.50
C SER A 62 -2.64 -16.30 -6.58
N ILE A 63 -3.87 -16.76 -6.85
CA ILE A 63 -5.06 -15.89 -6.78
C ILE A 63 -5.31 -15.36 -5.36
N TYR A 64 -4.83 -16.06 -4.33
CA TYR A 64 -4.92 -15.63 -2.94
C TYR A 64 -4.04 -14.42 -2.62
N MET A 65 -3.00 -14.16 -3.43
CA MET A 65 -2.13 -13.00 -3.24
C MET A 65 -2.79 -11.69 -3.66
N PHE A 66 -3.72 -11.74 -4.62
CA PHE A 66 -4.48 -10.57 -5.05
C PHE A 66 -5.21 -9.85 -3.90
N PRO A 67 -6.06 -10.52 -3.08
CA PRO A 67 -6.71 -9.87 -1.96
C PRO A 67 -5.73 -9.46 -0.85
N ILE A 68 -4.61 -10.17 -0.67
CA ILE A 68 -3.58 -9.82 0.32
C ILE A 68 -2.92 -8.49 -0.05
N TYR A 69 -2.47 -8.33 -1.29
CA TYR A 69 -1.92 -7.06 -1.75
C TYR A 69 -2.99 -5.97 -1.87
N GLY A 70 -4.23 -6.32 -2.17
CA GLY A 70 -5.34 -5.37 -2.16
C GLY A 70 -5.55 -4.71 -0.79
N MET A 71 -5.31 -5.44 0.30
CA MET A 71 -5.31 -4.88 1.66
C MET A 71 -4.20 -3.86 1.90
N GLY A 72 -3.22 -3.73 1.00
CA GLY A 72 -2.21 -2.67 1.01
C GLY A 72 -2.80 -1.24 1.02
N ILE A 73 -4.08 -1.08 0.66
CA ILE A 73 -4.82 0.17 0.87
C ILE A 73 -4.83 0.64 2.35
N LEU A 74 -4.70 -0.29 3.30
CA LEU A 74 -4.67 0.00 4.74
C LEU A 74 -3.34 0.61 5.21
N LEU A 75 -2.27 0.48 4.43
CA LEU A 75 -0.96 1.04 4.79
C LEU A 75 -1.03 2.56 4.94
N GLY A 76 -1.61 3.26 3.96
CA GLY A 76 -1.77 4.71 4.00
C GLY A 76 -2.50 5.25 5.26
N PRO A 77 -3.68 4.74 5.66
CA PRO A 77 -4.33 5.16 6.89
C PRO A 77 -3.59 4.73 8.16
N ILE A 78 -2.92 3.56 8.17
CA ILE A 78 -2.13 3.11 9.33
C ILE A 78 -0.89 4.01 9.52
N GLY A 79 -0.16 4.34 8.46
CA GLY A 79 0.98 5.26 8.50
C GLY A 79 0.58 6.62 9.07
N LYS A 80 -0.52 7.20 8.58
CA LYS A 80 -1.08 8.46 9.11
C LYS A 80 -1.50 8.37 10.58
N TRP A 81 -2.06 7.22 10.98
CA TRP A 81 -2.46 6.99 12.36
C TRP A 81 -1.25 6.93 13.29
N VAL A 82 -0.19 6.23 12.88
CA VAL A 82 1.07 6.16 13.64
C VAL A 82 1.76 7.52 13.69
N ASP A 83 1.79 8.27 12.59
CA ASP A 83 2.27 9.66 12.58
C ASP A 83 1.53 10.55 13.59
N SER A 84 0.20 10.43 13.62
CA SER A 84 -0.63 11.19 14.57
C SER A 84 -0.40 10.73 16.02
N TRP A 85 -0.12 9.44 16.25
CA TRP A 85 0.10 8.88 17.58
C TRP A 85 1.46 9.30 18.16
N ILE A 86 2.50 9.34 17.31
CA ILE A 86 3.85 9.79 17.69
C ILE A 86 3.88 11.30 18.03
N GLY A 87 2.84 12.06 17.66
CA GLY A 87 2.72 13.48 17.96
C GLY A 87 3.55 14.37 17.04
N ASP A 88 3.96 13.82 15.90
CA ASP A 88 4.89 14.40 14.94
C ASP A 88 4.18 15.45 14.07
N ARG A 89 3.91 16.61 14.68
CA ARG A 89 3.36 17.83 14.04
C ARG A 89 4.45 18.85 13.69
N GLY A 90 5.72 18.50 13.88
CA GLY A 90 6.90 19.33 13.62
C GLY A 90 7.62 18.95 12.32
N GLN A 91 8.48 19.85 11.83
CA GLN A 91 9.25 19.69 10.58
C GLN A 91 10.21 18.49 10.61
N ILE A 92 9.70 17.30 10.36
CA ILE A 92 10.49 16.10 10.13
C ILE A 92 11.04 16.19 8.71
N ALA A 93 12.32 15.87 8.54
CA ALA A 93 12.89 15.78 7.21
C ALA A 93 12.09 14.77 6.38
N VAL A 94 11.74 15.13 5.14
CA VAL A 94 10.95 14.25 4.24
C VAL A 94 11.59 12.85 4.12
N LYS A 95 12.92 12.78 4.21
CA LYS A 95 13.68 11.52 4.21
C LYS A 95 13.37 10.64 5.42
N ASP A 96 13.28 11.21 6.61
CA ASP A 96 13.01 10.45 7.84
C ASP A 96 11.57 9.92 7.85
N ARG A 97 10.62 10.70 7.31
CA ARG A 97 9.25 10.23 7.11
C ARG A 97 9.20 9.03 6.15
N ILE A 98 9.84 9.15 4.98
CA ILE A 98 9.89 8.05 3.98
C ILE A 98 10.52 6.81 4.62
N PHE A 99 11.61 6.96 5.36
CA PHE A 99 12.27 5.81 5.98
C PHE A 99 11.40 5.16 7.06
N ARG A 100 10.74 5.95 7.92
CA ARG A 100 9.81 5.45 8.92
C ARG A 100 8.64 4.71 8.29
N HIS A 101 7.99 5.34 7.31
CA HIS A 101 6.84 4.77 6.62
C HIS A 101 7.22 3.49 5.89
N GLY A 102 8.34 3.48 5.16
CA GLY A 102 8.79 2.28 4.49
C GLY A 102 9.11 1.13 5.45
N ILE A 103 9.70 1.40 6.63
CA ILE A 103 9.91 0.37 7.66
C ILE A 103 8.58 -0.12 8.22
N LEU A 104 7.66 0.79 8.53
CA LEU A 104 6.34 0.47 9.06
C LEU A 104 5.55 -0.39 8.06
N ASP A 105 5.52 0.00 6.79
CA ASP A 105 4.85 -0.73 5.73
C ASP A 105 5.48 -2.11 5.54
N MET A 106 6.81 -2.19 5.53
CA MET A 106 7.53 -3.47 5.44
C MET A 106 7.09 -4.41 6.57
N VAL A 107 7.05 -3.93 7.81
CA VAL A 107 6.64 -4.74 8.98
C VAL A 107 5.16 -5.14 8.87
N LEU A 108 4.28 -4.24 8.43
CA LEU A 108 2.86 -4.53 8.24
C LEU A 108 2.64 -5.57 7.13
N ILE A 109 3.35 -5.45 6.02
CA ILE A 109 3.28 -6.42 4.91
C ILE A 109 3.76 -7.79 5.39
N PHE A 110 4.91 -7.87 6.06
CA PHE A 110 5.38 -9.14 6.64
C PHE A 110 4.41 -9.73 7.64
N SER A 111 3.80 -8.90 8.48
CA SER A 111 2.79 -9.35 9.45
C SER A 111 1.56 -9.89 8.75
N ALA A 112 1.08 -9.20 7.70
CA ALA A 112 -0.06 -9.63 6.92
C ALA A 112 0.23 -10.95 6.17
N GLU A 113 1.40 -11.07 5.53
CA GLU A 113 1.84 -12.31 4.87
C GLU A 113 1.99 -13.46 5.86
N TYR A 114 2.57 -13.22 7.04
CA TYR A 114 2.72 -14.25 8.06
C TYR A 114 1.37 -14.72 8.60
N LEU A 115 0.46 -13.80 8.92
CA LEU A 115 -0.87 -14.13 9.43
C LEU A 115 -1.70 -14.86 8.38
N THR A 116 -1.73 -14.34 7.16
CA THR A 116 -2.51 -14.93 6.06
C THR A 116 -1.92 -16.26 5.61
N GLY A 117 -0.59 -16.36 5.51
CA GLY A 117 0.09 -17.60 5.16
C GLY A 117 -0.04 -18.66 6.26
N THR A 118 0.05 -18.30 7.54
CA THR A 118 -0.20 -19.24 8.66
C THR A 118 -1.66 -19.72 8.65
N PHE A 119 -2.61 -18.80 8.40
CA PHE A 119 -4.03 -19.15 8.26
C PHE A 119 -4.27 -20.10 7.07
N LEU A 120 -3.73 -19.79 5.88
CA LEU A 120 -3.85 -20.65 4.70
C LEU A 120 -3.13 -21.99 4.89
N LYS A 121 -2.01 -22.02 5.62
CA LYS A 121 -1.27 -23.24 5.99
C LYS A 121 -2.09 -24.11 6.93
N SER A 122 -2.79 -23.51 7.90
CA SER A 122 -3.72 -24.24 8.78
C SER A 122 -4.88 -24.90 8.01
N LEU A 123 -5.29 -24.30 6.89
CA LEU A 123 -6.30 -24.83 5.98
C LEU A 123 -5.73 -25.79 4.93
N GLY A 124 -4.41 -26.01 4.89
CA GLY A 124 -3.76 -26.89 3.91
C GLY A 124 -3.75 -26.35 2.48
N ILE A 125 -4.09 -25.09 2.27
CA ILE A 125 -4.20 -24.44 0.94
C ILE A 125 -3.16 -23.33 0.73
N CYS A 126 -2.14 -23.26 1.59
CA CYS A 126 -1.08 -22.27 1.49
C CYS A 126 -0.41 -22.37 0.12
N PRO A 127 -0.52 -21.34 -0.73
CA PRO A 127 -0.10 -21.47 -2.12
C PRO A 127 1.39 -21.19 -2.31
N TRP A 128 2.08 -20.72 -1.27
CA TRP A 128 3.54 -20.62 -1.20
C TRP A 128 4.05 -21.43 -0.02
N ASP A 129 5.21 -22.06 -0.22
CA ASP A 129 5.95 -22.76 0.83
C ASP A 129 7.45 -22.46 0.63
N TYR A 130 8.02 -21.74 1.58
CA TYR A 130 9.44 -21.37 1.62
C TYR A 130 10.25 -22.25 2.57
N THR A 131 9.68 -23.36 3.05
CA THR A 131 10.35 -24.29 3.97
C THR A 131 11.72 -24.72 3.41
N GLY A 132 12.76 -24.56 4.21
CA GLY A 132 14.13 -24.95 3.84
C GLY A 132 14.98 -23.84 3.19
N ARG A 133 14.46 -22.62 2.99
CA ARG A 133 15.30 -21.46 2.61
C ARG A 133 15.92 -20.79 3.83
N MET A 134 17.16 -20.31 3.71
CA MET A 134 18.00 -19.85 4.84
C MET A 134 17.41 -18.72 5.68
N LEU A 135 16.66 -17.79 5.08
CA LEU A 135 16.02 -16.66 5.78
C LEU A 135 14.49 -16.75 5.74
N SER A 136 13.95 -17.98 5.70
CA SER A 136 12.52 -18.24 5.84
C SER A 136 12.12 -18.33 7.32
N VAL A 137 10.98 -17.72 7.66
CA VAL A 137 10.34 -17.89 8.98
C VAL A 137 9.12 -18.78 8.79
N ASP A 138 9.13 -19.94 9.44
CA ASP A 138 8.09 -21.00 9.37
C ASP A 138 7.74 -21.49 7.96
N GLY A 139 8.60 -21.21 6.98
CA GLY A 139 8.32 -21.42 5.56
C GLY A 139 7.21 -20.52 5.00
N VAL A 140 6.76 -19.51 5.75
CA VAL A 140 5.63 -18.64 5.38
C VAL A 140 6.11 -17.31 4.82
N ILE A 141 7.13 -16.70 5.44
CA ILE A 141 7.70 -15.43 4.97
C ILE A 141 9.20 -15.57 4.74
N ARG A 142 9.76 -14.72 3.88
CA ARG A 142 11.20 -14.63 3.61
C ARG A 142 11.74 -13.26 3.93
N LEU A 143 12.62 -13.19 4.93
CA LEU A 143 13.22 -11.93 5.36
C LEU A 143 14.17 -11.34 4.30
N ASP A 144 14.65 -12.17 3.36
CA ASP A 144 15.41 -11.73 2.17
C ASP A 144 14.70 -10.63 1.38
N PHE A 145 13.37 -10.64 1.37
CA PHE A 145 12.55 -9.69 0.62
C PHE A 145 12.25 -8.42 1.41
N ALA A 146 12.82 -8.22 2.60
CA ALA A 146 12.67 -6.99 3.36
C ALA A 146 12.89 -5.70 2.55
N PRO A 147 14.00 -5.54 1.78
CA PRO A 147 14.18 -4.34 0.95
C PRO A 147 13.11 -4.19 -0.14
N PHE A 148 12.62 -5.31 -0.68
CA PHE A 148 11.55 -5.30 -1.68
C PHE A 148 10.20 -4.89 -1.07
N TRP A 149 9.88 -5.38 0.13
CA TRP A 149 8.66 -5.00 0.85
C TRP A 149 8.68 -3.56 1.31
N PHE A 150 9.84 -3.04 1.73
CA PHE A 150 10.03 -1.62 2.00
C PHE A 150 9.68 -0.76 0.78
N MET A 151 10.20 -1.10 -0.40
CA MET A 151 9.90 -0.37 -1.63
C MET A 151 8.44 -0.50 -2.06
N THR A 152 7.86 -1.69 -1.89
CA THR A 152 6.46 -1.98 -2.22
C THR A 152 5.50 -1.20 -1.32
N GLY A 153 5.81 -1.10 -0.03
CA GLY A 153 5.08 -0.27 0.94
C GLY A 153 5.01 1.19 0.51
N LEU A 154 6.16 1.79 0.23
CA LEU A 154 6.25 3.15 -0.30
C LEU A 154 5.50 3.34 -1.62
N LEU A 155 5.55 2.34 -2.50
CA LEU A 155 4.79 2.36 -3.75
C LEU A 155 3.29 2.34 -3.48
N PHE A 156 2.80 1.54 -2.53
CA PHE A 156 1.39 1.50 -2.17
C PHE A 156 0.93 2.80 -1.51
N GLU A 157 1.73 3.40 -0.63
CA GLU A 157 1.45 4.75 -0.12
C GLU A 157 1.38 5.80 -1.24
N TYR A 158 2.32 5.74 -2.19
CA TYR A 158 2.32 6.63 -3.35
C TYR A 158 1.06 6.48 -4.21
N LEU A 159 0.63 5.24 -4.46
CA LEU A 159 -0.56 4.93 -5.27
C LEU A 159 -1.87 5.32 -4.55
N THR A 160 -1.92 5.19 -3.23
CA THR A 160 -3.15 5.40 -2.45
C THR A 160 -3.36 6.85 -2.00
N GLY A 161 -2.29 7.63 -1.82
CA GLY A 161 -2.39 9.00 -1.31
C GLY A 161 -1.20 9.94 -1.59
N GLY A 162 -0.03 9.43 -1.99
CA GLY A 162 1.16 10.28 -2.24
C GLY A 162 1.00 11.28 -3.40
N LYS A 163 0.08 11.04 -4.35
CA LYS A 163 -0.22 12.00 -5.42
C LYS A 163 -0.80 13.33 -4.93
N GLU A 164 -1.56 13.37 -3.84
CA GLU A 164 -2.11 14.66 -3.38
C GLU A 164 -1.04 15.54 -2.71
N GLU A 165 -0.02 14.95 -2.10
CA GLU A 165 1.07 15.66 -1.41
C GLU A 165 2.22 16.04 -2.38
N ILE A 166 2.45 15.21 -3.42
CA ILE A 166 3.47 15.44 -4.45
C ILE A 166 2.95 16.39 -5.55
N LEU A 167 1.67 16.30 -5.95
CA LEU A 167 1.10 17.16 -7.00
C LEU A 167 0.69 18.56 -6.47
N SER A 168 0.75 18.79 -5.16
CA SER A 168 0.75 20.15 -4.58
C SER A 168 2.10 20.86 -4.68
N ARG A 169 3.12 20.25 -5.29
CA ARG A 169 4.35 20.94 -5.70
C ARG A 169 4.19 21.44 -7.13
N ASP A 170 3.94 22.73 -7.24
CA ASP A 170 3.94 23.50 -8.47
C ASP A 170 5.33 23.44 -9.13
N PRO A 171 5.47 23.00 -10.41
CA PRO A 171 6.76 22.88 -11.08
C PRO A 171 7.51 24.21 -11.26
N GLU A 172 6.90 25.36 -10.95
CA GLU A 172 7.54 26.67 -11.06
C GLU A 172 8.14 27.22 -9.75
N THR A 173 7.77 26.73 -8.55
CA THR A 173 8.03 27.50 -7.31
C THR A 173 8.62 26.75 -6.11
N GLU A 174 8.82 25.43 -6.17
CA GLU A 174 9.54 24.63 -5.16
C GLU A 174 9.15 24.91 -3.67
N LYS A 175 7.95 25.43 -3.39
CA LYS A 175 7.48 25.74 -2.02
C LYS A 175 6.24 24.91 -1.66
N PRO A 176 6.19 24.31 -0.46
CA PRO A 176 5.04 23.51 -0.02
C PRO A 176 3.83 24.39 0.30
N ILE A 177 2.69 24.10 -0.34
CA ILE A 177 1.39 24.69 -0.03
C ILE A 177 0.77 23.89 1.13
N TYR A 178 0.74 24.49 2.32
CA TYR A 178 -0.01 23.93 3.45
C TYR A 178 -1.49 24.24 3.26
N ARG A 179 -2.31 23.21 3.01
CA ARG A 179 -3.77 23.35 3.07
C ARG A 179 -4.16 23.40 4.55
N GLN A 180 -4.53 24.59 5.03
CA GLN A 180 -5.19 24.70 6.32
C GLN A 180 -6.53 23.96 6.29
N ILE A 181 -6.78 23.26 7.39
CA ILE A 181 -8.00 22.49 7.71
C ILE A 181 -9.21 23.44 7.71
#